data_AF-A0A2L0MXH3-F1
#
_entry.id   AF-A0A2L0MXH3-F1
#
_cell.length_a   1.000
_cell.length_b   1.000
_cell.length_c   1.000
_cell.angle_alpha   90.00
_cell.angle_beta   90.00
_cell.angle_gamma   90.00
#
_symmetry.space_group_name_H-M   'P 1'
#
loop_
_entity.id
_entity.type
_entity.pdbx_description
1 polymer ?
#
loop_
_entity_poly.entity_id
_entity_poly.type
_entity_poly.pdbx_seq_one_letter_code
_entity_poly.pdbx_strand_id
1 'polypeptide(L)'
;MLRLGCPFTEVTVSGVSRFHVSLHWPWWEIDPAADGIEWNGDVALPTPADDDWESEYFRTEPAEDTLKAGDRCLVGIPATVVHVLAVHHFDPPLETGWLPRPATYLDVLRQGQSYDTRLKEQGYEIDPVGGVPFRLELLFRPFAFLETGDEVVDRDGRAWRFDAPWCWNPFDGGQPSTPAWPLALLFRDGEPAPEAVAAVATATATGSHADELTRWVELTRAEPITPA
;
A
#
# COMPACT_ATOMS: atom_id res chain seq x y z
N MET A 1 6.15 -0.08 5.09
CA MET A 1 7.19 0.34 4.12
C MET A 1 7.52 -0.81 3.22
N LEU A 2 7.39 -0.59 1.91
CA LEU A 2 7.68 -1.57 0.90
C LEU A 2 8.69 -0.98 -0.09
N ARG A 3 9.57 -1.83 -0.63
CA ARG A 3 10.20 -1.57 -1.93
C ARG A 3 9.32 -2.22 -2.98
N LEU A 4 8.71 -1.39 -3.82
CA LEU A 4 7.87 -1.74 -4.95
C LEU A 4 8.68 -1.70 -6.24
N GLY A 5 8.44 -2.64 -7.13
CA GLY A 5 8.91 -2.56 -8.51
C GLY A 5 8.12 -3.51 -9.40
N CYS A 6 8.27 -3.37 -10.70
CA CYS A 6 7.72 -4.29 -11.69
C CYS A 6 8.76 -4.44 -12.79
N PRO A 7 9.17 -5.67 -13.16
CA PRO A 7 10.11 -5.88 -14.25
C PRO A 7 9.63 -5.23 -15.53
N PHE A 8 10.56 -4.58 -16.23
CA PHE A 8 10.32 -4.01 -17.55
C PHE A 8 9.99 -5.14 -18.54
N THR A 9 8.78 -5.10 -19.07
CA THR A 9 8.20 -6.11 -19.96
C THR A 9 7.88 -5.47 -21.30
N GLU A 10 8.19 -6.18 -22.38
CA GLU A 10 7.99 -5.66 -23.72
C GLU A 10 6.50 -5.60 -24.09
N VAL A 11 6.10 -4.48 -24.69
CA VAL A 11 4.73 -4.17 -25.11
C VAL A 11 4.73 -3.41 -26.43
N THR A 12 3.56 -3.32 -27.04
CA THR A 12 3.33 -2.53 -28.25
C THR A 12 2.49 -1.31 -27.91
N VAL A 13 2.89 -0.15 -28.44
CA VAL A 13 2.13 1.10 -28.33
C VAL A 13 0.94 1.05 -29.27
N SER A 14 -0.28 1.12 -28.73
CA SER A 14 -1.52 1.10 -29.51
C SER A 14 -1.94 2.50 -29.98
N GLY A 15 -1.58 3.54 -29.22
CA GLY A 15 -1.96 4.91 -29.51
C GLY A 15 -1.11 5.93 -28.78
N VAL A 16 -1.08 7.16 -29.30
CA VAL A 16 -0.40 8.28 -28.67
C VAL A 16 -1.26 9.53 -28.77
N SER A 17 -1.23 10.34 -27.73
CA SER A 17 -1.79 11.68 -27.70
C SER A 17 -0.77 12.65 -27.12
N ARG A 18 -1.15 13.93 -26.97
CA ARG A 18 -0.31 14.90 -26.28
C ARG A 18 -0.01 14.50 -24.84
N PHE A 19 -0.99 13.89 -24.17
CA PHE A 19 -0.98 13.69 -22.72
C PHE A 19 -0.77 12.23 -22.32
N HIS A 20 -0.95 11.29 -23.24
CA HIS A 20 -0.93 9.86 -22.93
C HIS A 20 -0.28 9.03 -24.02
N VAL A 21 0.36 7.94 -23.63
CA VAL A 21 0.70 6.80 -24.49
C VAL A 21 -0.16 5.60 -24.09
N SER A 22 -0.88 5.02 -25.05
CA SER A 22 -1.68 3.81 -24.85
C SER A 22 -0.86 2.59 -25.22
N LEU A 23 -0.83 1.60 -24.33
CA LEU A 23 -0.06 0.37 -24.47
C LEU A 23 -1.00 -0.83 -24.46
N HIS A 24 -0.78 -1.78 -25.35
CA HIS A 24 -1.37 -3.12 -25.20
C HIS A 24 -0.83 -3.75 -23.92
N TRP A 25 -1.67 -3.85 -22.91
CA TRP A 25 -1.21 -4.17 -21.57
C TRP A 25 -0.80 -5.65 -21.47
N PRO A 26 0.38 -5.97 -20.93
CA PRO A 26 0.93 -7.31 -21.08
C PRO A 26 0.43 -8.31 -20.03
N TRP A 27 -0.25 -7.84 -18.98
CA TRP A 27 -0.53 -8.65 -17.78
C TRP A 27 -2.01 -8.95 -17.56
N TRP A 28 -2.90 -8.26 -18.26
CA TRP A 28 -4.34 -8.44 -18.09
C TRP A 28 -4.98 -8.98 -19.36
N GLU A 29 -6.05 -9.73 -19.16
CA GLU A 29 -6.91 -10.20 -20.23
C GLU A 29 -8.26 -9.48 -20.14
N ILE A 30 -8.95 -9.29 -21.26
CA ILE A 30 -10.31 -8.76 -21.25
C ILE A 30 -11.21 -9.77 -20.53
N ASP A 31 -12.06 -9.31 -19.61
CA ASP A 31 -13.05 -10.16 -18.96
C ASP A 31 -14.35 -10.22 -19.79
N PRO A 32 -14.63 -11.31 -20.52
CA PRO A 32 -15.84 -11.42 -21.34
C PRO A 32 -17.12 -11.60 -20.49
N ALA A 33 -16.97 -11.89 -19.19
CA ALA A 33 -18.07 -12.09 -18.26
C ALA A 33 -18.39 -10.83 -17.43
N ALA A 34 -17.67 -9.74 -17.64
CA ALA A 34 -18.01 -8.47 -17.01
C ALA A 34 -19.30 -7.88 -17.63
N ASP A 35 -20.26 -7.52 -16.79
CA ASP A 35 -21.54 -6.95 -17.19
C ASP A 35 -21.43 -5.43 -17.29
N GLY A 36 -21.58 -4.90 -18.52
CA GLY A 36 -21.59 -3.47 -18.77
C GLY A 36 -20.24 -2.76 -18.67
N ILE A 37 -19.13 -3.49 -18.54
CA ILE A 37 -17.77 -2.93 -18.53
C ILE A 37 -16.97 -3.48 -19.72
N GLU A 38 -16.70 -2.62 -20.70
CA GLU A 38 -15.93 -2.97 -21.89
C GLU A 38 -14.53 -2.34 -21.81
N TRP A 39 -13.55 -3.11 -21.35
CA TRP A 39 -12.14 -2.73 -21.44
C TRP A 39 -11.53 -3.27 -22.74
N ASN A 40 -10.71 -2.46 -23.43
CA ASN A 40 -10.21 -2.76 -24.77
C ASN A 40 -8.83 -3.45 -24.78
N GLY A 41 -8.27 -3.80 -23.63
CA GLY A 41 -6.93 -4.40 -23.52
C GLY A 41 -5.79 -3.39 -23.37
N ASP A 42 -6.09 -2.08 -23.40
CA ASP A 42 -5.06 -1.03 -23.36
C ASP A 42 -5.04 -0.29 -22.03
N VAL A 43 -3.85 0.08 -21.59
CA VAL A 43 -3.64 1.02 -20.49
C VAL A 43 -3.00 2.29 -21.04
N ALA A 44 -3.54 3.44 -20.66
CA ALA A 44 -2.99 4.74 -21.01
C ALA A 44 -2.08 5.22 -19.87
N LEU A 45 -0.80 5.43 -20.16
CA LEU A 45 0.14 6.05 -19.24
C LEU A 45 0.27 7.54 -19.57
N PRO A 46 0.28 8.44 -18.57
CA PRO A 46 0.51 9.85 -18.80
C PRO A 46 1.90 10.10 -19.41
N THR A 47 2.03 11.16 -20.20
CA THR A 47 3.31 11.72 -20.65
C THR A 47 3.72 12.85 -19.71
N PRO A 48 4.98 13.34 -19.74
CA PRO A 48 5.40 14.52 -18.95
C PRO A 48 4.61 15.80 -19.19
N ALA A 49 3.73 15.84 -20.20
CA ALA A 49 2.84 16.98 -20.45
C ALA A 49 1.49 16.89 -19.69
N ASP A 50 1.21 15.76 -19.04
CA ASP A 50 0.04 15.53 -18.20
C ASP A 50 0.40 15.79 -16.72
N ASP A 51 -0.53 16.39 -15.98
CA ASP A 51 -0.32 16.77 -14.57
C ASP A 51 -0.21 15.53 -13.65
N ASP A 52 -0.75 14.39 -14.07
CA ASP A 52 -0.73 13.12 -13.31
C ASP A 52 0.55 12.30 -13.52
N TRP A 53 1.47 12.75 -14.38
CA TRP A 53 2.69 12.01 -14.71
C TRP A 53 3.57 11.67 -13.50
N GLU A 54 3.70 12.61 -12.56
CA GLU A 54 4.48 12.41 -11.32
C GLU A 54 3.82 11.38 -10.37
N SER A 55 2.50 11.28 -10.44
CA SER A 55 1.70 10.35 -9.62
C SER A 55 1.72 8.92 -10.18
N GLU A 56 1.83 8.77 -11.50
CA GLU A 56 1.97 7.45 -12.15
C GLU A 56 3.27 6.75 -11.74
N TYR A 57 3.24 5.45 -11.49
CA TYR A 57 4.40 4.63 -11.12
C TYR A 57 5.01 3.87 -12.30
N PHE A 58 4.19 3.46 -13.27
CA PHE A 58 4.70 2.82 -14.47
C PHE A 58 5.49 3.81 -15.33
N ARG A 59 6.57 3.31 -15.90
CA ARG A 59 7.42 4.05 -16.84
C ARG A 59 7.71 3.18 -18.05
N THR A 60 7.99 3.83 -19.17
CA THR A 60 8.40 3.15 -20.40
C THR A 60 9.88 3.36 -20.74
N GLU A 61 10.46 2.40 -21.44
CA GLU A 61 11.75 2.54 -22.11
C GLU A 61 11.60 2.18 -23.60
N PRO A 62 11.80 3.13 -24.55
CA PRO A 62 12.06 4.56 -24.37
C PRO A 62 10.96 5.34 -23.63
N ALA A 63 11.27 6.55 -23.18
CA ALA A 63 10.35 7.42 -22.43
C ALA A 63 9.07 7.75 -23.21
N GLU A 64 7.97 7.97 -22.49
CA GLU A 64 6.60 7.98 -22.99
C GLU A 64 6.38 9.03 -24.09
N ASP A 65 7.01 10.20 -23.97
CA ASP A 65 6.91 11.32 -24.91
C ASP A 65 7.67 11.13 -26.23
N THR A 66 8.49 10.09 -26.32
CA THR A 66 9.26 9.76 -27.53
C THR A 66 8.60 8.68 -28.39
N LEU A 67 7.61 7.99 -27.84
CA LEU A 67 6.95 6.85 -28.47
C LEU A 67 5.94 7.24 -29.55
N LYS A 68 5.69 6.32 -30.47
CA LYS A 68 4.68 6.43 -31.53
C LYS A 68 3.84 5.17 -31.57
N ALA A 69 2.61 5.30 -32.08
CA ALA A 69 1.75 4.15 -32.33
C ALA A 69 2.45 3.10 -33.22
N GLY A 70 2.42 1.85 -32.80
CA GLY A 70 3.09 0.71 -33.44
C GLY A 70 4.52 0.44 -32.95
N ASP A 71 5.11 1.32 -32.14
CA ASP A 71 6.43 1.08 -31.55
C ASP A 71 6.39 -0.07 -30.54
N ARG A 72 7.53 -0.75 -30.36
CA ARG A 72 7.79 -1.63 -29.22
C ARG A 72 8.54 -0.84 -28.16
N CYS A 73 8.10 -0.97 -26.91
CA CYS A 73 8.80 -0.42 -25.75
C CYS A 73 8.77 -1.43 -24.60
N LEU A 74 9.51 -1.15 -23.54
CA LEU A 74 9.38 -1.85 -22.28
C LEU A 74 8.51 -1.02 -21.34
N VAL A 75 7.68 -1.66 -20.53
CA VAL A 75 6.91 -1.02 -19.45
C VAL A 75 7.16 -1.73 -18.12
N GLY A 76 7.34 -0.96 -17.05
CA GLY A 76 7.58 -1.49 -15.72
C GLY A 76 7.56 -0.40 -14.66
N ILE A 77 7.88 -0.77 -13.41
CA ILE A 77 8.01 0.17 -12.30
C ILE A 77 9.46 0.10 -11.82
N PRO A 78 10.25 1.17 -11.94
CA PRO A 78 11.55 1.27 -11.31
C PRO A 78 11.45 1.02 -9.81
N ALA A 79 12.47 0.38 -9.22
CA ALA A 79 12.47 0.09 -7.78
C ALA A 79 12.27 1.38 -6.96
N THR A 80 11.12 1.46 -6.29
CA THR A 80 10.64 2.66 -5.59
C THR A 80 10.26 2.29 -4.16
N VAL A 81 10.56 3.17 -3.21
CA VAL A 81 10.15 2.99 -1.82
C VAL A 81 8.78 3.64 -1.61
N VAL A 82 7.84 2.89 -1.04
CA VAL A 82 6.48 3.32 -0.75
C VAL A 82 6.04 2.99 0.67
N HIS A 83 5.04 3.71 1.17
CA HIS A 83 4.33 3.38 2.40
C HIS A 83 2.86 3.08 2.11
N VAL A 84 2.32 2.09 2.81
CA VAL A 84 0.93 1.64 2.63
C VAL A 84 0.02 2.51 3.47
N LEU A 85 -0.98 3.09 2.82
CA LEU A 85 -2.05 3.85 3.46
C LEU A 85 -3.19 2.96 3.92
N ALA A 86 -3.66 2.10 3.02
CA ALA A 86 -4.81 1.25 3.23
C ALA A 86 -4.66 -0.09 2.50
N VAL A 87 -5.39 -1.08 2.99
CA VAL A 87 -5.54 -2.38 2.37
C VAL A 87 -7.03 -2.64 2.23
N HIS A 88 -7.50 -2.77 1.00
CA HIS A 88 -8.89 -3.07 0.69
C HIS A 88 -9.00 -4.53 0.26
N HIS A 89 -10.01 -5.23 0.78
CA HIS A 89 -10.31 -6.61 0.39
C HIS A 89 -11.71 -6.67 -0.20
N PHE A 90 -11.87 -7.43 -1.28
CA PHE A 90 -13.12 -7.57 -2.01
C PHE A 90 -13.52 -9.04 -2.06
N ASP A 91 -14.66 -9.35 -1.46
CA ASP A 91 -15.32 -10.64 -1.54
C ASP A 91 -16.83 -10.43 -1.82
N PRO A 92 -17.29 -10.67 -3.06
CA PRO A 92 -16.54 -11.21 -4.19
C PRO A 92 -15.51 -10.22 -4.78
N PRO A 93 -14.51 -10.70 -5.56
CA PRO A 93 -13.56 -9.84 -6.28
C PRO A 93 -14.26 -8.81 -7.18
N LEU A 94 -13.64 -7.63 -7.33
CA LEU A 94 -14.19 -6.53 -8.11
C LEU A 94 -14.28 -6.88 -9.59
N GLU A 95 -15.41 -6.49 -10.18
CA GLU A 95 -15.61 -6.58 -11.63
C GLU A 95 -15.09 -5.30 -12.28
N THR A 96 -13.96 -5.39 -12.98
CA THR A 96 -13.25 -4.25 -13.57
C THR A 96 -13.22 -4.27 -15.10
N GLY A 97 -13.77 -5.30 -15.74
CA GLY A 97 -13.67 -5.50 -17.19
C GLY A 97 -12.38 -6.20 -17.64
N TRP A 98 -11.49 -6.53 -16.71
CA TRP A 98 -10.28 -7.30 -16.98
C TRP A 98 -10.07 -8.43 -15.97
N LEU A 99 -9.26 -9.41 -16.38
CA LEU A 99 -8.79 -10.52 -15.57
C LEU A 99 -7.30 -10.37 -15.25
N PRO A 100 -6.85 -10.85 -14.07
CA PRO A 100 -7.68 -11.37 -12.98
C PRO A 100 -8.50 -10.26 -12.32
N ARG A 101 -9.70 -10.62 -11.83
CA ARG A 101 -10.56 -9.70 -11.06
C ARG A 101 -9.89 -9.36 -9.73
N PRO A 102 -9.73 -8.08 -9.37
CA PRO A 102 -9.04 -7.71 -8.15
C PRO A 102 -9.76 -8.17 -6.89
N ALA A 103 -9.05 -8.95 -6.06
CA ALA A 103 -9.52 -9.35 -4.73
C ALA A 103 -8.94 -8.46 -3.63
N THR A 104 -7.89 -7.70 -3.92
CA THR A 104 -7.20 -6.87 -2.94
C THR A 104 -6.57 -5.67 -3.61
N TYR A 105 -6.68 -4.50 -2.99
CA TYR A 105 -5.93 -3.32 -3.35
C TYR A 105 -5.09 -2.82 -2.19
N LEU A 106 -3.88 -2.36 -2.52
CA LEU A 106 -3.03 -1.58 -1.64
C LEU A 106 -2.98 -0.14 -2.15
N ASP A 107 -3.40 0.79 -1.32
CA ASP A 107 -3.16 2.21 -1.57
C ASP A 107 -1.78 2.57 -1.03
N VAL A 108 -0.93 3.09 -1.90
CA VAL A 108 0.46 3.42 -1.54
C VAL A 108 0.82 4.86 -1.85
N LEU A 109 1.72 5.42 -1.04
CA LEU A 109 2.35 6.72 -1.27
C LEU A 109 3.86 6.57 -1.43
N ARG A 110 4.46 7.44 -2.24
CA ARG A 110 5.93 7.47 -2.38
C ARG A 110 6.57 7.91 -1.08
N GLN A 111 7.81 7.47 -0.86
CA GLN A 111 8.65 8.06 0.18
C GLN A 111 8.66 9.60 0.04
N GLY A 112 8.46 10.31 1.13
CA GLY A 112 8.40 11.77 1.21
C GLY A 112 6.98 12.35 1.12
N GLN A 113 5.98 11.54 0.73
CA GLN A 113 4.59 12.01 0.67
C GLN A 113 3.86 11.68 1.98
N SER A 114 3.30 12.68 2.65
CA SER A 114 2.39 12.46 3.79
C SER A 114 0.95 12.31 3.30
N TYR A 115 0.13 11.60 4.07
CA TYR A 115 -1.30 11.57 3.83
C TYR A 115 -1.93 12.95 4.11
N ASP A 116 -2.76 13.44 3.19
CA ASP A 116 -3.47 14.71 3.33
C ASP A 116 -4.98 14.46 3.34
N THR A 117 -5.55 14.53 4.54
CA THR A 117 -7.00 14.37 4.79
C THR A 117 -7.91 15.32 4.00
N ARG A 118 -7.37 16.38 3.39
CA ARG A 118 -8.13 17.34 2.58
C ARG A 118 -8.31 16.87 1.13
N LEU A 119 -7.49 15.92 0.69
CA LEU A 119 -7.59 15.33 -0.65
C LEU A 119 -8.64 14.21 -0.62
N LYS A 120 -9.52 14.20 -1.61
CA LYS A 120 -10.54 13.16 -1.74
C LYS A 120 -9.97 11.83 -2.21
N GLU A 121 -8.93 11.93 -3.03
CA GLU A 121 -8.23 10.80 -3.63
C GLU A 121 -6.74 11.10 -3.47
N GLN A 122 -6.03 10.18 -2.84
CA GLN A 122 -4.60 10.27 -2.65
C GLN A 122 -4.01 8.86 -2.55
N GLY A 123 -2.86 8.67 -3.18
CA GLY A 123 -2.22 7.37 -3.26
C GLY A 123 -2.26 6.82 -4.67
N TYR A 124 -1.60 5.68 -4.83
CA TYR A 124 -1.60 4.91 -6.05
C TYR A 124 -2.05 3.50 -5.68
N GLU A 125 -3.06 3.00 -6.39
CA GLU A 125 -3.64 1.70 -6.15
C GLU A 125 -2.83 0.62 -6.87
N ILE A 126 -2.43 -0.43 -6.14
CA ILE A 126 -1.85 -1.63 -6.73
C ILE A 126 -2.63 -2.86 -6.31
N ASP A 127 -2.79 -3.81 -7.22
CA ASP A 127 -3.27 -5.16 -6.91
C ASP A 127 -2.09 -6.14 -6.90
N PRO A 128 -1.59 -6.56 -5.73
CA PRO A 128 -0.46 -7.50 -5.62
C PRO A 128 -0.72 -8.86 -6.27
N VAL A 129 -1.99 -9.25 -6.43
CA VAL A 129 -2.41 -10.53 -7.02
C VAL A 129 -3.09 -10.35 -8.39
N GLY A 130 -3.10 -9.11 -8.89
CA GLY A 130 -3.81 -8.66 -10.09
C GLY A 130 -3.12 -8.97 -11.41
N GLY A 131 -2.28 -10.01 -11.48
CA GLY A 131 -1.57 -10.41 -12.70
C GLY A 131 -0.31 -9.60 -13.03
N VAL A 132 -0.22 -8.33 -12.62
CA VAL A 132 1.01 -7.54 -12.74
C VAL A 132 2.10 -8.16 -11.86
N PRO A 133 3.31 -8.44 -12.38
CA PRO A 133 4.38 -9.13 -11.65
C PRO A 133 5.14 -8.18 -10.71
N PHE A 134 4.42 -7.60 -9.74
CA PHE A 134 5.02 -6.73 -8.74
C PHE A 134 6.07 -7.48 -7.92
N ARG A 135 7.21 -6.82 -7.68
CA ARG A 135 8.21 -7.19 -6.68
C ARG A 135 7.97 -6.34 -5.45
N LEU A 136 7.49 -6.96 -4.38
CA LEU A 136 7.23 -6.33 -3.10
C LEU A 136 8.20 -6.88 -2.06
N GLU A 137 9.01 -6.01 -1.49
CA GLU A 137 9.89 -6.34 -0.37
C GLU A 137 9.51 -5.51 0.85
N LEU A 138 9.22 -6.17 1.97
CA LEU A 138 8.95 -5.49 3.23
C LEU A 138 10.23 -4.88 3.81
N LEU A 139 10.29 -3.56 3.86
CA LEU A 139 11.40 -2.83 4.47
C LEU A 139 11.16 -2.63 5.98
N PHE A 140 9.92 -2.31 6.35
CA PHE A 140 9.54 -2.05 7.74
C PHE A 140 8.02 -2.12 7.91
N ARG A 141 7.57 -2.82 8.94
CA ARG A 141 6.17 -2.83 9.42
C ARG A 141 6.19 -2.30 10.86
N PRO A 142 5.67 -1.10 11.13
CA PRO A 142 5.51 -0.62 12.50
C PRO A 142 4.76 -1.63 13.35
N PHE A 143 5.24 -1.88 14.56
CA PHE A 143 4.61 -2.83 15.48
C PHE A 143 4.41 -4.23 14.86
N ALA A 144 5.40 -4.75 14.12
CA ALA A 144 5.30 -6.05 13.43
C ALA A 144 4.95 -7.24 14.33
N PHE A 145 5.10 -7.09 15.65
CA PHE A 145 4.75 -8.07 16.68
C PHE A 145 3.26 -8.04 17.08
N LEU A 146 2.47 -7.09 16.57
CA LEU A 146 1.04 -6.96 16.81
C LEU A 146 0.20 -7.23 15.54
N GLU A 147 -1.05 -7.57 15.78
CA GLU A 147 -2.11 -7.73 14.79
C GLU A 147 -3.26 -6.77 15.10
N THR A 148 -3.96 -6.29 14.07
CA THR A 148 -5.13 -5.44 14.25
C THR A 148 -6.16 -6.14 15.12
N GLY A 149 -6.64 -5.46 16.16
CA GLY A 149 -7.55 -6.00 17.16
C GLY A 149 -6.88 -6.55 18.41
N ASP A 150 -5.53 -6.67 18.44
CA ASP A 150 -4.81 -7.11 19.63
C ASP A 150 -5.15 -6.24 20.85
N GLU A 151 -5.49 -6.90 21.96
CA GLU A 151 -5.72 -6.25 23.25
C GLU A 151 -4.48 -6.44 24.12
N VAL A 152 -3.91 -5.36 24.63
CA VAL A 152 -2.68 -5.36 25.42
C VAL A 152 -2.86 -4.59 26.72
N VAL A 153 -2.07 -4.95 27.73
CA VAL A 153 -1.85 -4.12 28.91
C VAL A 153 -0.45 -3.53 28.85
N ASP A 154 -0.32 -2.25 29.20
CA ASP A 154 0.94 -1.54 29.24
C ASP A 154 1.64 -1.67 30.62
N ARG A 155 2.85 -1.11 30.76
CA ARG A 155 3.63 -1.20 32.01
C ARG A 155 2.90 -0.62 33.23
N ASP A 156 2.00 0.33 33.01
CA ASP A 156 1.29 1.06 34.05
C ASP A 156 -0.05 0.36 34.40
N GLY A 157 -0.33 -0.78 33.76
CA GLY A 157 -1.53 -1.58 33.99
C GLY A 157 -2.74 -1.09 33.20
N ARG A 158 -2.57 -0.16 32.25
CA ARG A 158 -3.66 0.34 31.41
C ARG A 158 -3.87 -0.57 30.21
N ALA A 159 -5.12 -0.87 29.91
CA ALA A 159 -5.50 -1.74 28.79
C ALA A 159 -5.81 -0.95 27.52
N TRP A 160 -5.38 -1.51 26.38
CA TRP A 160 -5.45 -0.88 25.06
C TRP A 160 -5.84 -1.88 23.99
N ARG A 161 -6.52 -1.40 22.95
CA ARG A 161 -6.69 -2.10 21.68
C ARG A 161 -5.81 -1.47 20.61
N PHE A 162 -5.06 -2.30 19.90
CA PHE A 162 -4.26 -1.89 18.75
C PHE A 162 -5.07 -2.07 17.47
N ASP A 163 -5.49 -0.98 16.81
CA ASP A 163 -6.32 -1.07 15.60
C ASP A 163 -5.50 -0.98 14.33
N ALA A 164 -4.47 -0.13 14.32
CA ALA A 164 -3.57 0.07 13.20
C ALA A 164 -2.29 0.74 13.68
N PRO A 165 -1.22 0.81 12.86
CA PRO A 165 -0.10 1.70 13.14
C PRO A 165 -0.60 3.09 13.52
N TRP A 166 -0.13 3.59 14.67
CA TRP A 166 -0.49 4.90 15.23
C TRP A 166 -1.93 5.04 15.76
N CYS A 167 -2.76 4.01 15.65
CA CYS A 167 -4.14 3.98 16.15
C CYS A 167 -4.26 3.08 17.40
N TRP A 168 -4.20 3.72 18.57
CA TRP A 168 -4.28 3.09 19.88
C TRP A 168 -5.53 3.55 20.62
N ASN A 169 -6.36 2.61 21.07
CA ASN A 169 -7.63 2.91 21.75
C ASN A 169 -7.60 2.39 23.19
N PRO A 170 -7.62 3.26 24.20
CA PRO A 170 -7.65 2.82 25.59
C PRO A 170 -9.05 2.36 26.00
N PHE A 171 -9.14 1.25 26.74
CA PHE A 171 -10.44 0.71 27.18
C PHE A 171 -11.12 1.55 28.27
N ASP A 172 -10.37 2.41 28.96
CA ASP A 172 -10.89 3.29 30.00
C ASP A 172 -11.55 4.58 29.47
N GLY A 173 -11.56 4.79 28.15
CA GLY A 173 -12.10 6.01 27.53
C GLY A 173 -11.30 7.28 27.84
N GLY A 174 -10.09 7.15 28.37
CA GLY A 174 -9.19 8.27 28.64
C GLY A 174 -8.73 8.97 27.36
N GLN A 175 -8.00 10.08 27.53
CA GLN A 175 -7.52 10.87 26.39
C GLN A 175 -6.66 10.04 25.43
N PRO A 176 -6.67 10.37 24.12
CA PRO A 176 -5.77 9.77 23.14
C PRO A 176 -4.31 9.92 23.58
N SER A 177 -3.65 8.79 23.79
CA SER A 177 -2.22 8.70 24.08
C SER A 177 -1.69 7.35 23.62
N THR A 178 -0.42 7.06 23.89
CA THR A 178 0.24 5.82 23.44
C THR A 178 0.60 4.95 24.64
N PRO A 179 0.61 3.61 24.49
CA PRO A 179 0.85 2.71 25.60
C PRO A 179 2.32 2.74 26.04
N ALA A 180 2.55 2.66 27.35
CA ALA A 180 3.89 2.61 27.92
C ALA A 180 4.47 1.19 27.90
N TRP A 181 5.57 0.97 27.18
CA TRP A 181 6.16 -0.37 27.00
C TRP A 181 6.89 -0.89 28.24
N PRO A 182 7.04 -2.20 28.51
CA PRO A 182 6.65 -3.30 27.67
C PRO A 182 5.13 -3.46 27.64
N LEU A 183 4.67 -4.12 26.58
CA LEU A 183 3.29 -4.53 26.42
C LEU A 183 3.18 -6.00 26.80
N ALA A 184 2.08 -6.36 27.45
CA ALA A 184 1.67 -7.74 27.62
C ALA A 184 0.37 -7.96 26.84
N LEU A 185 0.40 -8.90 25.90
CA LEU A 185 -0.79 -9.29 25.15
C LEU A 185 -1.79 -9.98 26.09
N LEU A 186 -3.05 -9.55 26.03
CA LEU A 186 -4.18 -10.13 26.75
C LEU A 186 -4.93 -11.08 25.83
N PHE A 187 -5.38 -10.57 24.69
CA PHE A 187 -6.19 -11.29 23.72
C PHE A 187 -5.76 -10.96 22.29
N ARG A 188 -5.87 -11.96 21.42
CA ARG A 188 -5.81 -11.82 19.96
C ARG A 188 -7.08 -12.43 19.40
N ASP A 189 -7.82 -11.69 18.59
CA ASP A 189 -9.12 -12.10 18.06
C ASP A 189 -10.11 -12.57 19.14
N GLY A 190 -10.04 -11.97 20.33
CA GLY A 190 -10.87 -12.32 21.48
C GLY A 190 -10.45 -13.59 22.23
N GLU A 191 -9.36 -14.24 21.83
CA GLU A 191 -8.84 -15.46 22.46
C GLU A 191 -7.45 -15.27 23.08
N PRO A 192 -7.12 -15.97 24.18
CA PRO A 192 -5.75 -15.99 24.70
C PRO A 192 -4.79 -16.64 23.70
N ALA A 193 -3.66 -15.97 23.41
CA ALA A 193 -2.65 -16.45 22.46
C ALA A 193 -1.26 -16.59 23.12
N PRO A 194 -0.98 -17.69 23.85
CA PRO A 194 0.24 -17.83 24.66
C PRO A 194 1.56 -17.66 23.89
N GLU A 195 1.62 -18.13 22.64
CA GLU A 195 2.82 -17.98 21.80
C GLU A 195 3.08 -16.52 21.42
N ALA A 196 2.00 -15.78 21.12
CA ALA A 196 2.07 -14.36 20.79
C ALA A 196 2.42 -13.50 22.02
N VAL A 197 1.97 -13.89 23.22
CA VAL A 197 2.30 -13.21 24.49
C VAL A 197 3.83 -13.08 24.66
N ALA A 198 4.56 -14.18 24.49
CA ALA A 198 6.01 -14.17 24.65
C ALA A 198 6.71 -13.31 23.59
N ALA A 199 6.22 -13.33 22.35
CA ALA A 199 6.75 -12.52 21.25
C ALA A 199 6.55 -11.02 21.51
N VAL A 200 5.35 -10.60 21.91
CA VAL A 200 5.03 -9.20 22.23
C VAL A 200 5.85 -8.71 23.42
N ALA A 201 5.95 -9.50 24.49
CA ALA A 201 6.74 -9.14 25.67
C ALA A 201 8.23 -8.98 25.33
N THR A 202 8.78 -9.89 24.50
CA THR A 202 10.18 -9.82 24.07
C THR A 202 10.43 -8.61 23.18
N ALA A 203 9.55 -8.35 22.22
CA ALA A 203 9.71 -7.25 21.27
C ALA A 203 9.61 -5.87 21.94
N THR A 204 8.83 -5.75 23.02
CA THR A 204 8.59 -4.49 23.73
C THR A 204 9.39 -4.35 25.03
N ALA A 205 10.22 -5.34 25.38
CA ALA A 205 11.12 -5.29 26.53
C ALA A 205 12.10 -4.09 26.46
N THR A 206 12.39 -3.61 25.25
CA THR A 206 13.21 -2.43 24.98
C THR A 206 12.53 -1.53 23.96
N GLY A 207 12.88 -0.25 23.98
CA GLY A 207 12.33 0.74 23.05
C GLY A 207 10.98 1.29 23.51
N SER A 208 10.29 1.93 22.58
CA SER A 208 9.06 2.65 22.84
C SER A 208 8.27 2.87 21.54
N HIS A 209 7.01 3.29 21.70
CA HIS A 209 6.22 3.81 20.60
C HIS A 209 6.94 4.96 19.85
N ALA A 210 7.63 5.85 20.57
CA ALA A 210 8.36 6.95 19.96
C ALA A 210 9.52 6.44 19.08
N ASP A 211 10.21 5.37 19.49
CA ASP A 211 11.28 4.77 18.68
C ASP A 211 10.73 4.15 17.39
N GLU A 212 9.59 3.45 17.45
CA GLU A 212 8.91 2.92 16.25
C GLU A 212 8.48 4.05 15.30
N LEU A 213 7.97 5.16 15.85
CA LEU A 213 7.61 6.33 15.07
C LEU A 213 8.83 6.97 14.42
N THR A 214 9.92 7.17 15.15
CA THR A 214 11.17 7.72 14.61
C THR A 214 11.69 6.86 13.45
N ARG A 215 11.74 5.54 13.61
CA ARG A 215 12.17 4.62 12.54
C ARG A 215 11.25 4.69 11.34
N TRP A 216 9.94 4.80 11.55
CA TRP A 216 8.99 4.99 10.46
C TRP A 216 9.26 6.31 9.72
N VAL A 217 9.35 7.44 10.41
CA VAL A 217 9.61 8.77 9.82
C VAL A 217 10.95 8.80 9.08
N GLU A 218 12.01 8.20 9.62
CA GLU A 218 13.31 8.11 8.95
C GLU A 218 13.24 7.36 7.62
N LEU A 219 12.45 6.28 7.58
CA LEU A 219 12.26 5.47 6.37
C LEU A 219 11.27 6.09 5.39
N THR A 220 10.19 6.70 5.87
CA THR A 220 9.10 7.23 5.02
C THR A 220 9.38 8.64 4.56
N ARG A 221 10.13 9.42 5.34
CA ARG A 221 10.28 10.87 5.19
C ARG A 221 8.91 11.58 5.16
N ALA A 222 7.91 10.98 5.79
CA ALA A 222 6.54 11.43 5.83
C ALA A 222 6.10 11.66 7.28
N GLU A 223 4.95 12.31 7.44
CA GLU A 223 4.29 12.52 8.73
C GLU A 223 3.29 11.38 8.98
N PRO A 224 3.23 10.83 10.20
CA PRO A 224 2.27 9.79 10.54
C PRO A 224 0.84 10.33 10.49
N ILE A 225 -0.09 9.49 10.06
CA ILE A 225 -1.51 9.79 10.25
C ILE A 225 -1.78 9.73 11.75
N THR A 226 -2.03 10.88 12.36
CA THR A 226 -2.51 10.93 13.73
C THR A 226 -4.03 10.86 13.68
N PRO A 227 -4.68 9.83 14.23
CA PRO A 227 -6.14 9.84 14.30
C PRO A 227 -6.61 11.07 15.09
N ALA A 228 -7.66 11.72 14.58
CA ALA A 228 -8.30 12.88 15.22
C ALA A 228 -9.07 12.49 16.49
#